data_AF-A0A958EYF2-F1
#
_entry.id   AF-A0A958EYF2-F1
#
_cell.length_a   1.000
_cell.length_b   1.000
_cell.length_c   1.000
_cell.angle_alpha   90.00
_cell.angle_beta   90.00
_cell.angle_gamma   90.00
#
_symmetry.space_group_name_H-M   'P 1'
#
loop_
_entity.id
_entity.type
_entity.pdbx_description
1 polymer ?
#
loop_
_entity_poly.entity_id
_entity_poly.type
_entity_poly.pdbx_seq_one_letter_code
_entity_poly.pdbx_strand_id
1 'polypeptide(L)' 'MIFSVLLILPVTLLGGGKQPYLILISFDGFRWDYPQRGLTPNLERVEKQGVKALSLEPVFPSKTFPNHISTV' A
#
# COMPACT_ATOMS: atom_id res chain seq x y z
N MET A 1 12.94 -14.31 -47.68
CA MET A 1 12.52 -12.96 -47.23
C MET A 1 11.46 -12.97 -46.12
N ILE A 2 10.68 -14.04 -45.91
CA ILE A 2 9.65 -14.08 -44.85
C ILE A 2 10.21 -14.57 -43.49
N PHE A 3 11.26 -15.40 -43.49
CA PHE A 3 11.83 -15.96 -42.26
C PHE A 3 12.68 -14.97 -41.43
N SER A 4 13.22 -13.91 -42.03
CA SER A 4 14.07 -12.92 -41.34
C SER A 4 13.28 -11.90 -40.53
N VAL A 5 11.97 -11.77 -40.75
CA VAL A 5 11.13 -10.77 -40.06
C VAL A 5 10.65 -11.27 -38.70
N LEU A 6 10.63 -12.59 -38.47
CA LEU A 6 10.20 -13.18 -37.20
C LEU A 6 11.27 -13.11 -36.10
N LEU A 7 12.53 -12.80 -36.44
CA LEU A 7 13.66 -12.72 -35.49
C LEU A 7 13.88 -11.32 -34.90
N ILE A 8 13.06 -10.33 -35.27
CA ILE A 8 13.16 -8.94 -34.79
C ILE A 8 11.89 -8.56 -34.02
N LEU A 9 11.26 -9.51 -33.31
CA LEU A 9 10.38 -9.11 -32.21
C LEU A 9 11.31 -8.63 -31.09
N PRO A 10 11.36 -7.31 -30.82
CA PRO A 10 12.49 -6.76 -30.13
C PRO A 10 12.46 -7.20 -28.68
N VAL A 11 13.67 -7.45 -28.19
CA VAL A 11 14.08 -7.49 -26.79
C VAL A 11 13.81 -6.12 -26.15
N THR A 12 12.55 -5.67 -26.13
CA THR A 12 12.09 -4.38 -25.59
C THR A 12 11.26 -4.53 -24.33
N LEU A 13 10.98 -5.76 -23.88
CA LEU A 13 10.26 -6.04 -22.63
C LEU A 13 11.19 -6.27 -21.43
N LEU A 14 12.50 -6.00 -21.57
CA LEU A 14 13.42 -5.90 -20.43
C LEU A 14 13.47 -4.46 -19.90
N GLY A 15 12.32 -3.81 -19.82
CA GLY A 15 12.17 -2.58 -19.04
C GLY A 15 12.23 -2.94 -17.57
N GLY A 16 13.40 -2.80 -16.96
CA GLY A 16 13.55 -2.81 -15.50
C GLY A 16 12.84 -1.62 -14.90
N GLY A 17 11.51 -1.65 -14.88
CA GLY A 17 10.68 -0.63 -14.25
C GLY A 17 11.12 -0.49 -12.80
N LYS A 18 11.40 0.74 -12.36
CA LYS A 18 11.64 1.03 -10.95
C LYS A 18 10.42 0.53 -10.18
N GLN A 19 10.63 -0.49 -9.36
CA GLN A 19 9.61 -0.99 -8.45
C GLN A 19 9.23 0.16 -7.51
N PRO A 20 7.95 0.47 -7.33
CA PRO A 20 7.54 1.49 -6.40
C PRO A 20 7.98 1.11 -4.99
N TYR A 21 8.49 2.08 -4.23
CA TYR A 21 8.85 1.85 -2.84
C TYR A 21 7.58 1.67 -2.00
N LEU A 22 7.57 0.63 -1.17
CA LEU A 22 6.55 0.42 -0.16
C LEU A 22 6.98 1.05 1.16
N ILE A 23 6.13 1.91 1.71
CA ILE A 23 6.32 2.50 3.04
C ILE A 23 5.14 2.06 3.90
N LEU A 24 5.41 1.28 4.94
CA LEU A 24 4.43 0.91 5.96
C LEU A 24 4.52 1.88 7.14
N ILE A 25 3.42 2.58 7.43
CA ILE A 25 3.33 3.53 8.56
C ILE A 25 2.29 2.99 9.53
N SER A 26 2.71 2.70 10.77
CA SER A 26 1.81 2.30 11.86
C SER A 26 1.61 3.46 12.83
N PHE A 27 0.35 3.74 13.17
CA PHE A 27 -0.01 4.69 14.23
C PHE A 27 -0.58 3.90 15.42
N ASP A 28 0.20 3.75 16.49
CA ASP A 28 -0.22 2.95 17.65
C ASP A 28 -1.44 3.58 18.35
N GLY A 29 -2.42 2.75 18.69
CA GLY A 29 -3.66 3.18 19.33
C GLY A 29 -4.57 4.10 18.49
N PHE A 30 -4.33 4.24 17.18
CA PHE A 30 -5.13 5.09 16.30
C PHE A 30 -6.43 4.37 15.88
N ARG A 31 -7.53 4.67 16.59
CA ARG A 31 -8.83 4.01 16.37
C ARG A 31 -9.47 4.45 15.05
N TRP A 32 -10.27 3.56 14.46
CA TRP A 32 -10.88 3.71 13.13
C TRP A 32 -11.71 4.99 12.92
N ASP A 33 -12.31 5.54 13.98
CA ASP A 33 -13.14 6.76 13.95
C ASP A 33 -12.34 8.05 14.20
N TYR A 34 -11.06 7.97 14.59
CA TYR A 34 -10.27 9.16 14.89
C TYR A 34 -10.11 10.13 13.69
N PRO A 35 -9.97 9.67 12.43
CA PRO A 35 -9.94 10.57 11.27
C PRO A 35 -11.20 11.43 11.12
N GLN A 36 -12.34 10.95 11.61
CA GLN A 36 -13.64 11.63 11.46
C GLN A 36 -13.77 12.84 12.40
N ARG A 37 -12.81 13.04 13.31
CA ARG A 37 -12.79 14.18 14.24
C ARG A 37 -12.35 15.50 13.60
N GLY A 38 -11.93 15.49 12.33
CA GLY A 38 -11.50 16.69 11.60
C GLY A 38 -10.14 17.24 12.03
N LEU A 39 -9.32 16.45 12.75
CA LEU A 39 -8.02 16.88 13.29
C LEU A 39 -6.82 16.46 12.43
N THR A 40 -7.05 15.69 11.36
CA THR A 40 -5.98 15.05 10.57
C THR A 40 -6.06 15.42 9.08
N PRO A 41 -5.80 16.68 8.69
CA PRO A 41 -5.97 17.16 7.31
C PRO A 41 -5.08 16.42 6.30
N ASN A 42 -3.89 15.97 6.72
CA ASN A 42 -3.00 15.19 5.85
C ASN A 42 -3.53 13.78 5.59
N LEU A 43 -4.09 13.11 6.61
CA LEU A 43 -4.70 11.79 6.43
C LEU A 43 -6.00 11.89 5.62
N GLU A 44 -6.77 12.97 5.78
CA GLU A 44 -7.94 13.25 4.95
C GLU A 44 -7.57 13.38 3.47
N ARG A 45 -6.45 14.05 3.15
CA ARG A 45 -5.94 14.12 1.78
C ARG A 45 -5.55 12.74 1.24
N VAL A 46 -4.92 11.89 2.05
CA VAL A 46 -4.57 10.51 1.68
C VAL A 46 -5.82 9.68 1.42
N GLU A 47 -6.85 9.81 2.25
CA GLU A 47 -8.15 9.15 2.06
C GLU A 47 -8.82 9.58 0.76
N LYS A 48 -8.83 10.88 0.45
CA LYS A 48 -9.43 11.42 -0.79
C LYS A 48 -8.69 10.99 -2.06
N GLN A 49 -7.38 10.73 -1.97
CA GLN A 49 -6.53 10.37 -3.11
C GLN A 49 -6.22 8.87 -3.19
N GLY A 50 -6.69 8.09 -2.21
CA GLY A 50 -6.32 6.69 -2.02
C GLY A 50 -7.51 5.80 -1.67
N VAL A 51 -7.23 4.74 -0.91
CA VAL A 51 -8.23 3.75 -0.49
C VAL A 51 -8.26 3.70 1.03
N LYS A 52 -9.47 3.57 1.60
CA LYS A 52 -9.68 3.44 3.04
C LYS A 52 -10.66 2.30 3.33
N ALA A 53 -10.32 1.48 4.32
CA ALA A 53 -11.22 0.48 4.89
C ALA A 53 -12.13 1.10 5.97
N LEU A 54 -13.25 0.45 6.27
CA LEU A 54 -14.16 0.88 7.34
C LEU A 54 -13.48 0.84 8.73
N SER A 55 -12.75 -0.25 9.00
CA SER A 55 -11.97 -0.46 10.21
C SER A 55 -10.95 -1.58 10.00
N LEU A 56 -9.96 -1.68 10.88
CA LEU A 56 -9.05 -2.82 11.01
C LEU A 56 -9.45 -3.63 12.24
N GLU A 57 -9.62 -4.94 12.10
CA GLU A 57 -9.85 -5.86 13.22
C GLU A 57 -8.51 -6.26 13.85
N PRO A 58 -8.26 -5.93 15.14
CA PRO A 58 -7.00 -6.28 15.78
C PRO A 58 -6.97 -7.75 16.20
N VAL A 59 -5.78 -8.34 16.23
CA VAL A 59 -5.58 -9.67 16.82
C VAL A 59 -5.76 -9.61 18.33
N PHE A 60 -6.25 -10.71 18.92
CA PHE A 60 -6.36 -10.85 20.37
C PHE A 60 -5.04 -11.36 20.97
N PRO A 61 -4.54 -10.77 22.09
CA PRO A 61 -5.06 -9.57 22.75
C PRO A 61 -4.73 -8.31 21.94
N SER A 62 -5.61 -7.30 22.01
CA SER A 62 -5.46 -6.01 21.33
C SER A 62 -4.37 -5.12 21.96
N LYS A 63 -3.12 -5.58 21.83
CA LYS A 63 -1.91 -4.93 22.35
C LYS A 63 -0.96 -4.58 21.21
N THR A 64 -0.08 -3.61 21.46
CA THR A 64 0.92 -3.12 20.50
C THR A 64 1.73 -4.28 19.91
N PHE A 65 2.42 -5.06 20.73
CA PHE A 65 3.35 -6.08 20.23
C PHE A 65 2.67 -7.18 19.38
N PRO A 66 1.60 -7.86 19.83
CA PRO A 66 0.89 -8.84 19.01
C PRO A 66 0.37 -8.27 17.68
N ASN A 67 -0.24 -7.07 17.68
CA ASN A 67 -0.80 -6.49 16.46
C ASN A 67 0.26 -6.07 15.44
N HIS A 68 1.37 -5.48 15.90
CA HIS A 68 2.44 -5.06 15.01
C HIS A 68 3.11 -6.25 14.33
N ILE A 69 3.38 -7.34 15.08
CA ILE A 69 3.95 -8.56 14.51
C ILE A 69 2.98 -9.25 13.53
N SER A 70 1.67 -9.24 13.78
CA SER A 70 0.71 -9.83 12.84
C SER A 70 0.52 -9.03 11.54
N THR A 71 0.93 -7.76 11.51
CA THR A 71 0.76 -6.87 10.33
C THR A 71 1.99 -6.86 9.42
N VAL A 72 3.17 -7.16 9.97
CA VAL A 72 4.45 -7.22 9.25
C VAL A 72 4.60 -8.57 8.54
#